data_AF-A0A7V1RF64-F1
#
_entry.id   AF-A0A7V1RF64-F1
#
_cell.length_a   1.000
_cell.length_b   1.000
_cell.length_c   1.000
_cell.angle_alpha   90.00
_cell.angle_beta   90.00
_cell.angle_gamma   90.00
#
_symmetry.space_group_name_H-M   'P 1'
#
loop_
_entity.id
_entity.type
_entity.pdbx_description
1 polymer ?
#
loop_
_entity_poly.entity_id
_entity_poly.type
_entity_poly.pdbx_seq_one_letter_code
_entity_poly.pdbx_strand_id
1 'polypeptide(L)'
;MPDERRSEEPGEPALPEVPELPEAPELRPRLPPQPGAEPPNSEDLRRAGLAYTIPVALIAPVVVLTLVGWWLDGQFQMSPLFTLGGALLGFASGLINMIRIANRLNR
;
A
#
# COMPACT_ATOMS: atom_id res chain seq x y z
N MET A 1 -36.30 9.75 -85.85
CA MET A 1 -35.29 10.83 -85.76
C MET A 1 -35.94 12.00 -85.05
N PRO A 2 -35.33 12.68 -84.06
CA PRO A 2 -34.06 12.50 -83.34
C PRO A 2 -34.29 12.20 -81.82
N ASP A 3 -33.40 11.49 -81.12
CA ASP A 3 -32.20 11.94 -80.35
C ASP A 3 -32.56 12.80 -79.12
N GLU A 4 -32.23 12.31 -77.92
CA GLU A 4 -31.44 13.08 -76.96
C GLU A 4 -31.08 12.22 -75.74
N ARG A 5 -29.79 11.88 -75.69
CA ARG A 5 -29.10 11.36 -74.54
C ARG A 5 -29.21 12.38 -73.40
N ARG A 6 -29.82 12.00 -72.27
CA ARG A 6 -29.52 12.64 -71.00
C ARG A 6 -28.94 11.59 -70.08
N SER A 7 -27.63 11.74 -69.88
CA SER A 7 -26.82 11.04 -68.90
C SER A 7 -27.48 11.16 -67.53
N GLU A 8 -28.17 10.12 -67.07
CA GLU A 8 -28.50 9.98 -65.67
C GLU A 8 -27.35 9.20 -65.04
N GLU A 9 -26.32 9.94 -64.63
CA GLU A 9 -25.37 9.39 -63.68
C GLU A 9 -26.18 8.86 -62.48
N PRO A 10 -26.06 7.57 -62.11
CA PRO A 10 -26.70 7.08 -60.90
C PRO A 10 -26.06 7.85 -59.75
N GLY A 11 -26.77 8.85 -59.23
CA GLY A 11 -26.28 9.70 -58.15
C GLY A 11 -25.81 8.79 -57.02
N GLU A 12 -24.52 8.87 -56.70
CA GLU A 12 -23.96 8.14 -55.58
C GLU A 12 -24.84 8.43 -54.36
N PRO A 13 -25.40 7.41 -53.69
CA PRO A 13 -26.26 7.65 -52.55
C PRO A 13 -25.46 8.42 -51.52
N ALA A 14 -25.88 9.66 -51.24
CA ALA A 14 -25.23 10.49 -50.26
C ALA A 14 -25.18 9.70 -48.95
N LEU A 15 -23.97 9.37 -48.49
CA LEU A 15 -23.80 8.69 -47.22
C LEU A 15 -24.49 9.55 -46.15
N PRO A 16 -25.33 8.98 -45.29
CA PRO A 16 -25.91 9.75 -44.19
C PRO A 16 -24.77 10.36 -43.39
N GLU A 17 -24.89 11.65 -43.04
CA GLU A 17 -23.81 12.43 -42.42
C GLU A 17 -23.29 11.81 -41.11
N VAL A 18 -24.08 10.94 -40.49
CA VAL A 18 -23.71 10.16 -39.32
C VAL A 18 -24.14 8.71 -39.55
N PRO A 19 -23.23 7.72 -39.46
CA PRO A 19 -23.63 6.32 -39.37
C PRO A 19 -24.54 6.15 -38.15
N GLU A 20 -25.81 5.79 -38.36
CA GLU A 20 -26.68 5.43 -37.22
C GLU A 20 -26.10 4.17 -36.57
N LEU A 21 -25.35 4.38 -35.50
CA LEU A 21 -24.87 3.31 -34.66
C LEU A 21 -26.11 2.65 -34.03
N PRO A 22 -26.25 1.31 -34.13
CA PRO A 22 -27.24 0.60 -33.34
C PRO A 22 -27.13 1.04 -31.88
N GLU A 23 -28.27 1.37 -31.27
CA GLU A 23 -28.29 1.82 -29.89
C GLU A 23 -27.57 0.77 -29.04
N ALA A 24 -26.50 1.19 -28.34
CA ALA A 24 -25.65 0.28 -27.61
C ALA A 24 -26.56 -0.55 -26.71
N PRO A 25 -26.58 -1.90 -26.83
CA PRO A 25 -27.40 -2.74 -25.98
C PRO A 25 -27.16 -2.30 -24.54
N GLU A 26 -28.22 -2.17 -23.74
CA GLU A 26 -28.07 -1.91 -22.31
C GLU A 26 -27.26 -3.08 -21.72
N LEU A 27 -25.95 -2.96 -21.71
CA LEU A 27 -25.06 -3.82 -20.98
C LEU A 27 -25.40 -3.50 -19.53
N ARG A 28 -26.29 -4.30 -18.94
CA ARG A 28 -26.45 -4.40 -17.49
C ARG A 28 -25.34 -5.33 -17.04
N PRO A 29 -24.13 -4.81 -16.73
CA PRO A 29 -23.04 -5.67 -16.34
C PRO A 29 -23.48 -6.18 -14.97
N ARG A 30 -23.90 -7.45 -14.90
CA ARG A 30 -24.08 -8.10 -13.61
C ARG A 30 -22.69 -8.28 -13.04
N LEU A 31 -22.21 -7.26 -12.34
CA LEU A 31 -21.03 -7.40 -11.52
C LEU A 31 -21.30 -8.58 -10.58
N PRO A 32 -20.42 -9.58 -10.53
CA PRO A 32 -20.42 -10.52 -9.44
C PRO A 32 -20.43 -9.72 -8.12
N PRO A 33 -21.21 -10.09 -7.11
CA PRO A 33 -21.05 -9.51 -5.78
C PRO A 33 -19.58 -9.71 -5.39
N GLN A 34 -18.81 -8.62 -5.26
CA GLN A 34 -17.43 -8.68 -4.83
C GLN A 34 -17.42 -9.26 -3.40
N PRO A 35 -16.91 -10.48 -3.17
CA PRO A 35 -16.82 -11.02 -1.84
C PRO A 35 -15.69 -10.28 -1.11
N GLY A 36 -16.02 -9.52 -0.07
CA GLY A 36 -15.06 -9.19 0.99
C GLY A 36 -14.15 -7.97 0.82
N ALA A 37 -14.48 -7.00 -0.05
CA ALA A 37 -13.86 -5.67 0.04
C ALA A 37 -14.53 -4.84 1.16
N GLU A 38 -14.62 -5.39 2.38
CA GLU A 38 -14.88 -4.56 3.55
C GLU A 38 -13.63 -3.73 3.79
N PRO A 39 -13.72 -2.38 3.86
CA PRO A 39 -12.58 -1.57 4.25
C PRO A 39 -12.09 -2.10 5.61
N PRO A 40 -10.77 -2.30 5.78
CA PRO A 40 -10.26 -2.91 7.00
C PRO A 40 -10.79 -2.13 8.19
N ASN A 41 -11.51 -2.83 9.07
CA ASN A 41 -12.13 -2.23 10.22
C ASN A 41 -11.05 -1.49 11.03
N SER A 42 -11.29 -0.22 11.35
CA SER A 42 -10.32 0.61 12.08
C SER A 42 -9.96 0.01 13.44
N GLU A 43 -10.88 -0.77 14.02
CA GLU A 43 -10.63 -1.55 15.23
C GLU A 43 -9.61 -2.68 15.01
N ASP A 44 -9.67 -3.38 13.88
CA ASP A 44 -8.74 -4.47 13.58
C ASP A 44 -7.33 -3.94 13.32
N LEU A 45 -7.22 -2.80 12.64
CA LEU A 45 -5.96 -2.08 12.47
C LEU A 45 -5.37 -1.64 13.82
N ARG A 46 -6.22 -1.16 14.73
CA ARG A 46 -5.81 -0.73 16.08
C ARG A 46 -5.37 -1.91 16.95
N ARG A 47 -6.08 -3.04 16.89
CA ARG A 47 -5.71 -4.29 17.58
C ARG A 47 -4.39 -4.85 17.05
N ALA A 48 -4.19 -4.85 15.73
CA ALA A 48 -2.93 -5.24 15.12
C ALA A 48 -1.77 -4.34 15.56
N GLY A 49 -1.96 -3.01 15.54
CA GLY A 49 -0.94 -2.05 16.00
C GLY A 49 -0.53 -2.25 17.46
N LEU A 50 -1.50 -2.52 18.35
CA LEU A 50 -1.22 -2.84 19.75
C LEU A 50 -0.39 -4.12 19.91
N ALA A 51 -0.69 -5.17 19.13
CA ALA A 51 0.03 -6.43 19.19
C ALA A 51 1.52 -6.28 18.78
N TYR A 52 1.81 -5.47 17.76
CA TYR A 52 3.19 -5.20 17.33
C TYR A 52 3.97 -4.26 18.24
N THR A 53 3.28 -3.45 19.06
CA THR A 53 3.94 -2.43 19.89
C THR A 53 4.88 -3.06 20.93
N ILE A 54 4.48 -4.18 21.54
CA ILE A 54 5.25 -4.87 22.59
C ILE A 54 6.61 -5.38 22.06
N PRO A 55 6.67 -6.22 20.99
CA PRO A 55 7.95 -6.70 20.49
C PRO A 55 8.81 -5.58 19.90
N VAL A 56 8.22 -4.60 19.21
CA VAL A 56 8.97 -3.46 18.64
C VAL A 56 9.59 -2.60 19.73
N ALA A 57 8.88 -2.38 20.84
CA ALA A 57 9.42 -1.63 21.97
C ALA A 57 10.66 -2.26 22.60
N LEU A 58 10.83 -3.58 22.48
CA LEU A 58 12.01 -4.30 22.94
C LEU A 58 13.13 -4.31 21.89
N ILE A 59 12.80 -4.64 20.63
CA ILE A 59 13.79 -4.86 19.56
C ILE A 59 14.41 -3.54 19.10
N ALA A 60 13.59 -2.48 18.93
CA ALA A 60 14.06 -1.21 18.39
C ALA A 60 15.23 -0.59 19.18
N PRO A 61 15.15 -0.42 20.52
CA PRO A 61 16.27 0.16 21.28
C PRO A 61 17.53 -0.71 21.27
N VAL A 62 17.40 -2.04 21.27
CA VAL A 62 18.55 -2.96 21.12
C VAL A 62 19.23 -2.73 19.78
N VAL A 63 18.48 -2.77 18.68
CA VAL A 63 19.05 -2.62 17.33
C VAL A 63 19.72 -1.25 17.17
N VAL A 64 19.06 -0.18 17.62
CA VAL A 64 19.60 1.18 17.52
C VAL A 64 20.89 1.32 18.33
N LEU A 65 20.91 0.90 19.60
CA LEU A 65 22.10 1.08 20.44
C LEU A 65 23.24 0.14 20.07
N THR A 66 22.96 -1.07 19.57
CA THR A 66 23.99 -1.96 19.02
C THR A 66 24.62 -1.37 17.77
N LEU A 67 23.82 -0.82 16.84
CA LEU A 67 24.34 -0.17 15.64
C LEU A 67 25.19 1.06 15.97
N VAL A 68 24.72 1.88 16.92
CA VAL A 68 25.48 3.03 17.43
C VAL A 68 26.78 2.58 18.09
N GLY A 69 26.73 1.53 18.90
CA GLY A 69 27.90 0.96 19.56
C GLY A 69 28.92 0.40 18.57
N TRP A 70 28.47 -0.29 17.52
CA TRP A 70 29.32 -0.80 16.45
C TRP A 70 29.99 0.31 15.66
N TRP A 71 29.24 1.36 15.34
CA TRP A 71 29.82 2.54 14.69
C TRP A 71 30.88 3.21 15.58
N LEU A 72 30.62 3.33 16.88
CA LEU A 72 31.60 3.84 17.85
C LEU A 72 32.86 2.97 17.93
N ASP A 73 32.70 1.64 18.06
CA ASP A 73 33.85 0.72 18.10
C ASP A 73 34.73 0.88 16.85
N GLY A 74 34.11 1.06 15.67
CA GLY A 74 34.83 1.33 14.41
C GLY A 74 35.59 2.66 14.39
N GLN A 75 35.06 3.71 15.01
CA GLN A 75 35.73 5.01 15.10
C GLN A 75 36.91 4.99 16.08
N PHE A 76 36.77 4.28 17.19
CA PHE A 76 37.76 4.28 18.28
C PHE A 76 38.81 3.16 18.17
N GLN A 77 38.70 2.25 17.18
CA GLN A 77 39.52 1.03 17.07
C GLN A 77 39.58 0.22 18.38
N MET A 78 38.58 0.40 19.25
CA MET A 78 38.49 -0.33 20.50
C MET A 78 37.88 -1.70 20.22
N SER A 79 38.29 -2.70 21.01
CA SER A 79 37.58 -3.98 21.13
C SER A 79 36.06 -3.73 21.28
N PRO A 80 35.18 -4.67 20.88
CA PRO A 80 33.73 -4.46 20.70
C PRO A 80 32.95 -4.19 22.01
N LEU A 81 33.38 -3.19 22.76
CA LEU A 81 32.97 -2.82 24.10
C LEU A 81 31.78 -1.88 24.01
N PHE A 82 31.77 -0.92 23.07
CA PHE A 82 30.62 -0.04 22.85
C PHE A 82 29.46 -0.80 22.23
N THR A 83 29.71 -1.75 21.33
CA THR A 83 28.68 -2.66 20.80
C THR A 83 28.07 -3.50 21.91
N LEU A 84 28.90 -4.13 22.75
CA LEU A 84 28.42 -4.98 23.84
C LEU A 84 27.66 -4.16 24.90
N GLY A 85 28.22 -3.02 25.30
CA GLY A 85 27.58 -2.07 26.22
C GLY A 85 26.28 -1.50 25.64
N GLY A 86 26.28 -1.13 24.37
CA GLY A 86 25.10 -0.64 23.64
C GLY A 86 24.01 -1.69 23.54
N ALA A 87 24.34 -2.95 23.25
CA ALA A 87 23.39 -4.05 23.23
C ALA A 87 22.76 -4.29 24.62
N LEU A 88 23.58 -4.30 25.68
CA LEU A 88 23.10 -4.42 27.07
C LEU A 88 22.20 -3.25 27.47
N LEU A 89 22.61 -2.01 27.17
CA LEU A 89 21.80 -0.82 27.45
C LEU A 89 20.49 -0.84 26.65
N GLY A 90 20.54 -1.22 25.38
CA GLY A 90 19.36 -1.30 24.52
C GLY A 90 18.39 -2.36 24.98
N PHE A 91 18.90 -3.49 25.48
CA PHE A 91 18.07 -4.52 26.08
C PHE A 91 17.41 -4.05 27.37
N ALA A 92 18.18 -3.44 28.29
CA ALA A 92 17.65 -2.90 29.53
C ALA A 92 16.61 -1.79 29.27
N SER A 93 16.90 -0.87 28.35
CA SER A 93 16.00 0.20 27.92
C SER A 93 14.72 -0.37 27.30
N GLY A 94 14.84 -1.35 26.41
CA GLY A 94 13.72 -2.04 25.78
C GLY A 94 12.82 -2.75 26.78
N LEU A 95 13.40 -3.45 27.76
CA LEU A 95 12.65 -4.09 28.84
C LEU A 95 11.87 -3.06 29.69
N ILE A 96 12.52 -1.97 30.11
CA ILE A 96 11.88 -0.92 30.90
C ILE A 96 10.71 -0.31 30.10
N ASN A 97 10.92 -0.03 28.81
CA ASN A 97 9.90 0.54 27.95
C ASN A 97 8.73 -0.44 27.72
N MET A 98 9.02 -1.72 27.48
CA MET A 98 8.02 -2.77 27.32
C MET A 98 7.14 -2.90 28.57
N ILE A 99 7.75 -2.98 29.76
CA ILE A 99 7.02 -3.03 31.04
C ILE A 99 6.16 -1.78 31.23
N ARG A 100 6.70 -0.60 30.89
CA ARG A 100 5.95 0.66 30.95
C ARG A 100 4.74 0.67 30.03
N ILE A 101 4.85 0.11 28.82
CA ILE A 101 3.75 -0.01 27.85
C ILE A 101 2.70 -1.01 28.34
N ALA A 102 3.15 -2.18 28.82
CA ALA A 102 2.26 -3.20 29.39
C ALA A 102 1.45 -2.65 30.57
N ASN A 103 2.09 -1.90 31.47
CA ASN A 103 1.43 -1.25 32.60
C ASN A 103 0.43 -0.16 32.18
N ARG A 104 0.65 0.52 31.04
CA ARG A 104 -0.29 1.51 30.50
C ARG A 104 -1.50 0.87 29.83
N LEU A 105 -1.35 -0.35 29.31
CA LEU A 105 -2.44 -1.08 28.68
C LEU A 105 -3.36 -1.76 29.71
N ASN A 106 -2.83 -2.10 30.89
CA ASN A 106 -3.57 -2.72 31.99
C ASN A 106 -4.32 -1.73 32.90
N ARG A 107 -4.16 -0.41 32.69
CA ARG A 107 -4.87 0.64 33.43
C ARG A 107 -5.96 1.23 32.55
#